data_AF-A0A2P5D6T5-F1
#
_entry.id   AF-A0A2P5D6T5-F1
#
_cell.length_a   1.000
_cell.length_b   1.000
_cell.length_c   1.000
_cell.angle_alpha   90.00
_cell.angle_beta   90.00
_cell.angle_gamma   90.00
#
_symmetry.space_group_name_H-M   'P 1'
#
loop_
_entity.id
_entity.type
_entity.pdbx_description
1 polymer ?
#
loop_
_entity_poly.entity_id
_entity_poly.type
_entity_poly.pdbx_seq_one_letter_code
_entity_poly.pdbx_strand_id
1 'polypeptide(L)' 'MRVKVTMTKQEAARLLSRCKEGGVLEFKDVARELVQIPVDRVSVNVAPISATCSGKVLLQTIPEEC' A
#
# COMPACT_ATOMS: atom_id res chain seq x y z
N MET A 1 -6.50 2.84 -0.09
CA MET A 1 -6.47 2.59 -1.54
C MET A 1 -5.08 2.10 -1.93
N ARG A 2 -4.96 1.00 -2.67
CA ARG A 2 -3.67 0.48 -3.16
C ARG A 2 -3.70 0.45 -4.68
N VAL A 3 -2.67 0.95 -5.34
CA VAL A 3 -2.56 0.91 -6.80
C VAL A 3 -1.47 -0.09 -7.17
N LYS A 4 -1.76 -1.01 -8.08
CA LYS A 4 -0.78 -1.92 -8.69
C LYS A 4 -0.56 -1.50 -10.13
N VAL A 5 0.70 -1.42 -10.54
CA VAL A 5 1.09 -1.02 -11.89
C VAL A 5 1.93 -2.13 -12.49
N THR A 6 1.53 -2.63 -13.66
CA THR A 6 2.28 -3.64 -14.40
C THR A 6 3.35 -2.96 -15.25
N MET A 7 4.61 -3.34 -15.08
CA MET A 7 5.75 -2.72 -15.74
C MET A 7 6.59 -3.73 -16.52
N THR A 8 7.24 -3.26 -17.58
CA THR A 8 8.28 -4.01 -18.28
C THR A 8 9.56 -4.07 -17.44
N LYS A 9 10.48 -4.98 -17.79
CA LYS A 9 11.79 -5.08 -17.13
C LYS A 9 12.56 -3.75 -17.15
N GLN A 10 12.52 -3.01 -18.26
CA GLN A 10 13.19 -1.72 -18.41
C GLN A 10 12.53 -0.62 -17.58
N GLU A 11 11.20 -0.56 -17.57
CA GLU A 11 10.45 0.38 -16.73
C GLU A 11 10.74 0.15 -15.25
N ALA A 12 10.69 -1.11 -14.80
CA ALA A 12 11.01 -1.48 -13.43
C ALA A 12 12.45 -1.13 -13.05
N ALA A 13 13.42 -1.40 -13.93
CA ALA A 13 14.83 -1.04 -13.68
C ALA A 13 15.03 0.47 -13.50
N ARG A 14 14.40 1.30 -14.36
CA ARG A 14 14.45 2.77 -14.21
C ARG A 14 13.88 3.21 -12.86
N LEU A 15 12.76 2.62 -12.45
CA LEU A 15 12.09 2.95 -11.20
C LEU A 15 12.91 2.52 -9.97
N LEU A 16 13.43 1.30 -9.97
CA LEU A 16 14.26 0.76 -8.89
C LEU A 16 15.61 1.46 -8.77
N SER A 17 16.13 2.06 -9.86
CA SER A 17 17.34 2.88 -9.80
C SER A 17 17.20 4.13 -8.91
N ARG A 18 15.96 4.52 -8.57
CA ARG A 18 15.65 5.65 -7.67
C ARG A 18 15.54 5.22 -6.21
N CYS A 19 15.60 3.91 -5.90
CA CYS A 19 15.45 3.42 -4.53
C CYS A 19 16.59 3.96 -3.66
N LYS A 20 16.21 4.71 -2.62
CA LYS A 20 17.13 5.19 -1.58
C LYS A 20 17.37 4.08 -0.56
N GLU A 21 18.36 4.28 0.32
CA GLU A 21 18.57 3.39 1.46
C GLU A 21 17.28 3.24 2.28
N GLY A 22 16.85 2.00 2.48
CA GLY A 22 15.57 1.65 3.11
C GLY A 22 14.49 1.14 2.14
N GLY A 23 14.72 1.16 0.83
CA GLY A 23 13.85 0.50 -0.16
C GLY A 23 12.48 1.18 -0.36
N VAL A 24 12.30 2.39 0.17
CA VAL A 24 11.08 3.19 -0.01
C VAL A 24 11.33 4.23 -1.10
N LEU A 25 10.36 4.33 -2.02
CA LEU A 25 10.31 5.35 -3.06
C LEU A 25 9.28 6.39 -2.68
N GLU A 26 9.64 7.68 -2.70
CA GLU A 26 8.66 8.74 -2.53
C GLU A 26 7.99 9.03 -3.88
N PHE A 27 6.75 9.54 -3.84
CA PHE A 27 5.99 9.84 -5.06
C PHE A 27 6.77 10.75 -6.03
N LYS A 28 7.49 11.74 -5.50
CA LYS A 28 8.32 12.66 -6.30
C LYS A 28 9.45 11.95 -7.05
N ASP A 29 9.95 10.84 -6.53
CA ASP A 29 11.04 10.07 -7.12
C ASP A 29 10.55 9.23 -8.30
N VAL A 30 9.23 9.01 -8.41
CA VAL A 30 8.62 8.05 -9.35
C VAL A 30 7.55 8.66 -10.27
N ALA A 31 7.10 9.88 -10.00
CA ALA A 31 5.97 10.50 -10.71
C ALA A 31 6.24 10.61 -12.22
N ARG A 32 7.45 10.97 -12.63
CA ARG A 32 7.81 11.11 -14.05
C ARG A 32 7.75 9.78 -14.79
N GLU A 33 8.18 8.72 -14.13
CA GLU A 33 8.20 7.36 -14.65
C GLU A 33 6.78 6.77 -14.68
N LEU A 34 5.97 7.05 -13.65
CA LEU A 34 4.56 6.60 -13.58
C LEU A 34 3.67 7.28 -14.62
N VAL A 35 3.87 8.56 -14.93
CA VAL A 35 3.09 9.29 -15.95
C VAL A 35 3.29 8.70 -17.36
N GLN A 36 4.41 8.05 -17.61
CA GLN A 36 4.69 7.40 -18.88
C GLN A 36 4.05 6.01 -18.99
N ILE A 37 3.52 5.46 -17.89
CA ILE A 37 2.87 4.15 -17.91
C ILE A 37 1.48 4.27 -18.53
N PRO A 38 1.16 3.43 -19.52
CA PRO A 38 -0.19 3.33 -20.08
C PRO A 38 -1.23 2.96 -19.02
N VAL A 39 -2.40 3.60 -19.06
CA VAL A 39 -3.47 3.46 -18.05
C VAL A 39 -4.05 2.04 -17.99
N ASP A 40 -4.05 1.32 -19.12
CA ASP A 40 -4.48 -0.09 -19.20
C ASP A 40 -3.64 -1.03 -18.32
N ARG A 41 -2.46 -0.60 -17.88
CA ARG A 41 -1.57 -1.36 -16.99
C ARG A 41 -1.72 -0.99 -15.51
N VAL A 42 -2.65 -0.08 -15.17
CA VAL A 42 -2.89 0.38 -13.81
C VAL A 42 -4.17 -0.25 -13.26
N SER A 43 -4.06 -0.87 -12.08
CA SER A 43 -5.21 -1.41 -11.35
C SER A 43 -5.31 -0.78 -9.96
N VAL A 44 -6.51 -0.29 -9.62
CA VAL A 44 -6.79 0.30 -8.32
C VAL A 44 -7.53 -0.71 -7.47
N ASN A 45 -6.86 -1.18 -6.41
CA ASN A 45 -7.47 -2.01 -5.39
C ASN A 45 -8.02 -1.12 -4.27
N VAL A 46 -9.33 -0.87 -4.34
CA VAL A 46 -10.08 -0.26 -3.25
C VAL A 46 -10.47 -1.40 -2.32
N ALA A 47 -9.63 -1.69 -1.33
CA ALA A 47 -10.04 -2.56 -0.24
C ALA A 47 -11.31 -1.94 0.39
N PRO A 48 -12.35 -2.74 0.69
CA PRO A 48 -13.47 -2.27 1.48
C PRO A 48 -12.91 -1.68 2.76
N ILE A 49 -13.30 -0.45 3.09
CA ILE A 49 -13.08 0.11 4.41
C ILE A 49 -13.77 -0.89 5.34
N SER A 50 -13.00 -1.67 6.11
CA SER A 50 -13.59 -2.56 7.10
C SER A 50 -14.32 -1.66 8.08
N ALA A 51 -15.64 -1.53 7.92
CA ALA A 51 -16.52 -0.95 8.92
C ALA A 51 -16.61 -1.97 10.07
N THR A 52 -15.52 -2.08 10.82
CA THR A 52 -15.52 -2.66 12.15
C THR A 52 -14.90 -1.64 13.08
N CYS A 53 -15.60 -0.53 13.26
CA CYS A 53 -15.62 0.10 14.57
C CYS A 53 -16.22 -0.89 15.57
N SER A 54 -15.65 -0.90 16.78
CA SER A 54 -16.15 -1.60 17.97
C SER A 54 -15.98 -3.12 18.01
N GLY A 55 -14.76 -3.56 18.27
CA GLY A 55 -14.52 -4.73 19.10
C GLY A 55 -13.64 -4.33 20.27
N LYS A 56 -14.22 -3.77 21.34
CA LYS A 56 -13.57 -3.85 22.65
C LYS A 56 -13.26 -5.33 22.86
N VAL A 57 -11.98 -5.69 22.98
CA VAL A 57 -11.61 -6.95 23.62
C VAL A 57 -12.08 -6.82 25.06
N LEU A 58 -13.30 -7.28 25.33
CA LEU A 58 -13.82 -7.40 26.69
C LEU A 58 -13.10 -8.60 27.31
N LEU A 59 -11.94 -8.36 27.92
CA LEU A 59 -11.36 -9.33 28.84
C LEU A 59 -12.36 -9.49 29.97
N GLN A 60 -13.03 -10.65 30.03
CA GLN A 60 -13.93 -10.99 31.12
C GLN A 60 -13.14 -10.93 32.43
N THR A 61 -13.52 -9.99 33.29
CA THR A 61 -12.95 -9.86 34.64
C THR A 61 -13.45 -11.03 35.48
N ILE A 62 -12.52 -11.73 36.14
CA ILE A 62 -12.79 -12.83 37.06
C ILE A 62 -13.44 -12.21 38.32
N PRO A 63 -14.57 -12.70 38.83
CA PRO A 63 -15.17 -12.14 40.04
C PRO A 63 -14.31 -12.45 41.27
N GLU A 64 -14.04 -11.43 42.08
CA GLU A 64 -13.53 -11.63 43.44
C GLU A 64 -14.69 -12.05 44.35
N GLU A 65 -14.55 -13.20 44.99
CA GLU A 65 -15.48 -13.64 46.03
C GLU A 65 -15.08 -13.00 47.36
N CYS A 66 -16.02 -12.29 48.00
CA CYS A 66 -15.93 -11.80 49.38
C CYS A 66 -16.97 -12.51 50.25
#